data_AF-A0A450TYZ6-F1
#
_entry.id   AF-A0A450TYZ6-F1
#
_cell.length_a   1.000
_cell.length_b   1.000
_cell.length_c   1.000
_cell.angle_alpha   90.00
_cell.angle_beta   90.00
_cell.angle_gamma   90.00
#
_symmetry.space_group_name_H-M   'P 1'
#
loop_
_entity.id
_entity.type
_entity.pdbx_description
1 polymer ?
#
loop_
_entity_poly.entity_id
_entity_poly.type
_entity_poly.pdbx_seq_one_letter_code
_entity_poly.pdbx_strand_id
1 'polypeptide(L)'
;MDGRGRALDNIFVERLWRTVKYEDVYLKGYVNMSELILGLTEYFSFYDQERPHQCLAYRTPDQVYMSAQGGGAVIVDRFGTEQLSATTSTGQRRPATQQIGNTA
;
A
#
# COMPACT_ATOMS: atom_id res chain seq x y z
N MET A 1 -10.82 -8.69 19.09
CA MET A 1 -10.12 -8.09 17.93
C MET A 1 -8.97 -9.01 17.60
N ASP A 2 -9.14 -9.89 16.63
CA ASP A 2 -8.13 -10.92 16.33
C ASP A 2 -7.01 -10.28 15.50
N GLY A 3 -5.93 -9.90 16.19
CA GLY A 3 -4.74 -9.25 15.62
C GLY A 3 -3.85 -10.16 14.74
N ARG A 4 -4.41 -11.23 14.19
CA ARG A 4 -3.67 -12.22 13.40
C ARG A 4 -3.59 -11.73 11.95
N GLY A 5 -2.44 -11.15 11.57
CA GLY A 5 -2.12 -10.77 10.18
C GLY A 5 -1.93 -9.27 9.90
N ARG A 6 -2.52 -8.37 10.69
CA ARG A 6 -2.43 -6.91 10.47
C ARG A 6 -1.09 -6.28 10.86
N ALA A 7 -0.31 -6.97 11.70
CA ALA A 7 0.95 -6.42 12.20
C ALA A 7 1.98 -6.17 11.08
N LEU A 8 2.00 -7.05 10.06
CA LEU A 8 2.91 -6.92 8.92
C LEU A 8 2.50 -5.79 7.97
N ASP A 9 1.21 -5.60 7.72
CA ASP A 9 0.75 -4.47 6.90
C ASP A 9 1.01 -3.14 7.62
N ASN A 10 0.76 -3.13 8.93
CA ASN A 10 0.91 -1.92 9.74
C ASN A 10 2.38 -1.50 9.90
N ILE A 11 3.33 -2.44 10.03
CA ILE A 11 4.74 -2.07 10.20
C ILE A 11 5.33 -1.37 8.97
N PHE A 12 4.87 -1.70 7.75
CA PHE A 12 5.30 -1.01 6.53
C PHE A 12 4.76 0.42 6.49
N VAL A 13 3.46 0.58 6.75
CA VAL A 13 2.80 1.89 6.78
C VAL A 13 3.39 2.78 7.87
N GLU A 14 3.63 2.25 9.06
CA GLU A 14 4.26 2.98 10.17
C GLU A 14 5.69 3.41 9.85
N ARG A 15 6.49 2.53 9.23
CA ARG A 15 7.85 2.85 8.82
C ARG A 15 7.86 3.96 7.77
N LEU A 16 7.00 3.86 6.76
CA LEU A 16 6.83 4.88 5.73
C LEU A 16 6.50 6.23 6.37
N TRP A 17 5.43 6.30 7.15
CA TRP A 17 4.99 7.54 7.78
C TRP A 17 5.97 8.13 8.78
N ARG A 18 6.77 7.30 9.46
CA ARG A 18 7.88 7.81 10.27
C ARG A 18 8.84 8.57 9.38
N THR A 19 9.31 7.97 8.29
CA THR A 19 10.25 8.60 7.37
C THR A 19 9.69 9.89 6.76
N VAL A 20 8.45 9.88 6.24
CA VAL A 20 7.80 11.08 5.67
C VAL A 20 7.76 12.23 6.69
N LYS A 21 7.41 11.94 7.94
CA LYS A 21 7.31 13.00 8.96
C LYS A 21 8.66 13.64 9.26
N TYR A 22 9.71 12.84 9.41
CA TYR A 22 11.03 13.35 9.80
C TYR A 22 11.78 14.02 8.66
N GLU A 23 11.61 13.55 7.42
CA GLU A 23 12.37 14.04 6.27
C GLU A 23 11.66 15.14 5.49
N ASP A 24 10.34 15.26 5.61
CA ASP A 24 9.55 16.25 4.87
C ASP A 24 8.74 17.15 5.79
N VAL A 25 7.73 16.58 6.47
CA VAL A 25 6.70 17.36 7.16
C VAL A 25 7.27 18.23 8.28
N TYR A 26 8.13 17.67 9.14
CA TYR A 26 8.72 18.41 10.26
C TYR A 26 9.79 19.41 9.84
N LEU A 27 10.43 19.21 8.68
CA LEU A 27 11.46 20.13 8.17
C LEU A 27 10.83 21.32 7.44
N LYS A 28 9.79 21.08 6.64
CA LYS A 28 9.16 22.11 5.81
C LYS A 28 8.10 22.92 6.56
N GLY A 29 7.48 22.34 7.60
CA GLY A 29 6.56 23.09 8.47
C GLY A 29 5.38 23.72 7.73
N TYR A 30 4.79 23.00 6.78
CA TYR A 30 3.70 23.49 5.93
C TYR A 30 2.60 24.18 6.74
N VAL A 31 2.20 25.37 6.30
CA VAL A 31 1.20 26.20 6.99
C VAL A 31 -0.21 25.91 6.48
N ASN A 32 -0.33 25.46 5.22
CA ASN A 32 -1.59 25.32 4.50
C ASN A 32 -1.73 23.90 3.94
N MET A 33 -2.98 23.42 3.87
CA MET A 33 -3.27 22.09 3.33
C MET A 33 -2.83 21.93 1.87
N SER A 34 -2.96 22.98 1.05
CA SER A 34 -2.56 22.96 -0.35
C SER A 34 -1.05 22.73 -0.51
N GLU A 35 -0.23 23.42 0.28
CA GLU A 35 1.22 23.26 0.29
C GLU A 35 1.63 21.88 0.77
N LEU A 36 0.97 21.37 1.82
CA LEU A 36 1.20 20.01 2.31
C LEU A 36 0.91 18.96 1.22
N ILE A 37 -0.19 19.09 0.49
CA ILE A 37 -0.54 18.14 -0.57
C ILE A 37 0.49 18.19 -1.70
N LEU A 38 0.87 19.38 -2.15
CA LEU A 38 1.89 19.54 -3.20
C LEU A 38 3.22 18.92 -2.75
N GLY A 39 3.67 19.28 -1.55
CA GLY A 39 4.93 18.83 -1.01
C GLY A 39 4.97 17.31 -0.73
N LEU A 40 3.88 16.72 -0.28
CA LEU A 40 3.75 15.26 -0.18
C LEU A 40 3.79 14.59 -1.56
N THR A 41 3.14 15.19 -2.56
CA THR A 41 3.15 14.66 -3.94
C THR A 41 4.57 14.63 -4.50
N GLU A 42 5.32 15.72 -4.32
CA GLU A 42 6.73 15.80 -4.70
C GLU A 42 7.57 14.78 -3.92
N TYR A 43 7.37 14.70 -2.59
CA TYR A 43 8.11 13.78 -1.74
C TYR A 43 7.89 12.31 -2.13
N PHE A 44 6.65 11.91 -2.42
CA PHE A 44 6.36 10.53 -2.82
C PHE A 44 6.92 10.20 -4.20
N SER A 45 6.89 11.14 -5.15
CA SER A 45 7.55 10.96 -6.45
C SER A 45 9.05 10.68 -6.28
N PHE A 46 9.72 11.47 -5.42
CA PHE A 46 11.13 11.25 -5.07
C PHE A 46 11.35 9.91 -4.35
N TYR A 47 10.52 9.61 -3.36
CA TYR A 47 10.63 8.39 -2.55
C TYR A 47 10.53 7.12 -3.41
N ASP A 48 9.59 7.10 -4.35
CA ASP A 48 9.30 5.92 -5.17
C ASP A 48 10.30 5.74 -6.33
N GLN A 49 10.75 6.84 -6.94
CA GLN A 49 11.51 6.79 -8.20
C GLN A 49 13.01 7.02 -8.04
N GLU A 50 13.43 7.79 -7.04
CA GLU A 50 14.82 8.26 -6.94
C GLU A 50 15.54 7.72 -5.70
N ARG A 51 14.83 7.52 -4.60
CA ARG A 51 15.45 7.15 -3.34
C ARG A 51 15.86 5.66 -3.28
N PRO A 52 17.15 5.33 -3.12
CA PRO A 52 17.58 3.96 -2.89
C PRO A 52 17.28 3.51 -1.45
N HIS A 53 16.71 2.30 -1.30
CA HIS A 53 16.36 1.76 0.01
C HIS A 53 17.22 0.55 0.36
N GLN A 54 17.92 0.59 1.49
CA GLN A 54 18.81 -0.50 1.93
C GLN A 54 18.06 -1.83 2.07
N CYS A 55 16.82 -1.82 2.56
CA CYS A 55 15.98 -3.02 2.66
C CYS A 55 15.57 -3.59 1.30
N LEU A 56 15.70 -2.82 0.22
CA LEU A 56 15.42 -3.21 -1.16
C LEU A 56 16.70 -3.48 -1.97
N ALA A 57 17.82 -3.75 -1.29
CA ALA A 57 19.15 -3.87 -1.90
C ALA A 57 19.55 -2.62 -2.71
N TYR A 58 19.27 -1.44 -2.14
CA TYR A 58 19.53 -0.12 -2.76
C TYR A 58 18.78 0.15 -4.06
N ARG A 59 17.72 -0.63 -4.34
CA ARG A 59 16.76 -0.32 -5.42
C ARG A 59 15.67 0.63 -4.91
N THR A 60 14.98 1.24 -5.85
CA THR A 60 13.83 2.10 -5.55
C THR A 60 12.55 1.26 -5.44
N PRO A 61 11.52 1.73 -4.71
CA PRO A 61 10.23 1.04 -4.62
C PRO A 61 9.63 0.75 -5.99
N ASP A 62 9.72 1.69 -6.94
CA ASP A 62 9.21 1.52 -8.30
C ASP A 62 9.93 0.37 -9.04
N GLN A 63 11.26 0.31 -8.97
CA GLN A 63 12.04 -0.79 -9.57
C GLN A 63 11.65 -2.17 -9.00
N VAL A 64 11.42 -2.22 -7.69
CA VAL A 64 11.02 -3.47 -7.01
C VAL A 64 9.60 -3.87 -7.38
N TYR A 65 8.69 -2.91 -7.49
CA TYR A 65 7.32 -3.15 -7.92
C TYR A 65 7.28 -3.67 -9.36
N MET A 66 8.00 -3.02 -10.28
CA MET A 66 8.06 -3.40 -11.70
C MET A 66 8.72 -4.77 -11.92
N SER A 67 9.74 -5.11 -11.13
CA SER A 67 10.42 -6.40 -11.23
C SER A 67 9.71 -7.54 -10.50
N ALA A 68 8.74 -7.24 -9.63
CA ALA A 68 8.14 -8.17 -8.68
C ALA A 68 9.17 -8.94 -7.82
N GLN A 69 10.38 -8.39 -7.65
CA GLN A 69 11.50 -9.06 -6.99
C GLN A 69 12.00 -8.27 -5.79
N GLY A 70 11.90 -8.86 -4.59
CA GLY A 70 12.48 -8.29 -3.36
C GLY A 70 11.64 -7.18 -2.72
N GLY A 71 10.36 -7.06 -3.09
CA GLY A 71 9.36 -6.26 -2.37
C GLY A 71 8.65 -7.13 -1.33
N GLY A 72 8.28 -6.52 -0.20
CA GLY A 72 7.44 -7.21 0.80
C GLY A 72 6.13 -7.73 0.19
N ALA A 73 5.40 -8.55 0.97
CA ALA A 73 4.09 -9.17 0.68
C ALA A 73 3.69 -9.28 -0.81
N VAL A 74 3.70 -10.50 -1.35
CA VAL A 74 3.20 -10.79 -2.70
C VAL A 74 1.71 -10.39 -2.80
N ILE A 75 1.43 -9.26 -3.46
CA ILE A 75 0.07 -8.87 -3.81
C ILE A 75 -0.25 -9.57 -5.13
N VAL A 76 -1.08 -10.62 -5.05
CA VAL A 76 -1.64 -11.23 -6.25
C VAL A 76 -2.55 -10.19 -6.91
N ASP A 77 -2.19 -9.74 -8.11
CA ASP A 77 -3.06 -8.89 -8.90
C ASP A 77 -4.31 -9.69 -9.30
N ARG A 78 -5.42 -9.41 -8.62
CA ARG A 78 -6.71 -10.04 -8.84
C ARG A 78 -7.56 -9.27 -9.86
N PHE A 79 -7.08 -8.11 -10.31
CA PHE A 79 -7.78 -7.21 -11.22
C PHE A 79 -6.97 -6.93 -12.49
N GLY A 80 -5.92 -7.73 -12.74
CA GLY A 80 -5.17 -7.72 -13.98
C GLY A 80 -6.10 -7.84 -15.17
N THR A 81 -5.86 -7.01 -16.17
CA THR A 81 -6.61 -6.88 -17.42
C THR A 81 -6.94 -8.27 -17.96
N GLU A 82 -8.23 -8.63 -17.97
CA GLU A 82 -8.67 -10.00 -18.21
C GLU A 82 -8.18 -10.56 -19.56
N GLN A 83 -7.58 -11.75 -19.53
CA GLN A 83 -7.96 -12.96 -20.28
C GLN A 83 -6.74 -13.83 -20.61
N LEU A 84 -6.60 -14.98 -19.92
CA LEU A 84 -6.28 -16.27 -20.54
C LEU A 84 -6.46 -17.43 -19.53
N SER A 85 -7.47 -18.25 -19.83
CA SER A 85 -7.67 -19.66 -19.43
C SER A 85 -7.87 -20.02 -17.94
N ALA A 86 -9.16 -20.01 -17.58
CA ALA A 86 -9.93 -21.15 -17.10
C ALA A 86 -9.42 -22.06 -15.95
N THR A 87 -10.31 -22.15 -14.96
CA THR A 87 -10.57 -23.29 -14.06
C THR A 87 -9.79 -23.30 -12.74
N THR A 88 -10.35 -22.67 -11.70
CA THR A 88 -10.45 -23.29 -10.37
C THR A 88 -11.68 -22.73 -9.66
N SER A 89 -12.70 -23.57 -9.52
CA SER A 89 -13.80 -23.42 -8.57
C SER A 89 -13.22 -23.33 -7.16
N THR A 90 -13.60 -22.31 -6.36
CA THR A 90 -13.99 -22.45 -4.95
C THR A 90 -14.29 -21.09 -4.30
N GLY A 91 -15.51 -20.98 -3.74
CA GLY A 91 -15.76 -20.26 -2.49
C GLY A 91 -16.22 -18.80 -2.58
N GLN A 92 -17.54 -18.59 -2.43
CA GLN A 92 -18.18 -17.28 -2.36
C GLN A 92 -17.60 -16.38 -1.26
N ARG A 93 -17.30 -15.12 -1.58
CA ARG A 93 -17.23 -14.02 -0.61
C ARG A 93 -18.64 -13.49 -0.37
N ARG A 94 -19.14 -13.54 0.87
CA ARG A 94 -20.29 -12.74 1.30
C ARG A 94 -19.84 -11.74 2.37
N PRO A 95 -20.04 -10.43 2.19
CA PRO A 95 -19.87 -9.47 3.27
C PRO A 95 -21.02 -9.57 4.27
N ALA A 96 -20.69 -9.43 5.55
CA ALA A 96 -21.65 -9.39 6.65
C ALA A 96 -22.29 -7.99 6.70
N THR A 97 -23.50 -7.83 6.17
CA THR A 97 -24.55 -6.88 6.61
C THR A 97 -25.73 -7.00 5.64
N GLN A 98 -26.74 -7.81 5.97
CA GLN A 98 -28.16 -7.46 5.79
C GLN A 98 -29.03 -8.56 6.44
N GLN A 99 -29.26 -8.47 7.75
CA GLN A 99 -30.54 -8.90 8.29
C GLN A 99 -31.53 -7.78 7.95
N ILE A 100 -32.43 -8.04 7.01
CA ILE A 100 -33.73 -7.37 6.98
C ILE A 100 -34.75 -8.50 6.95
N GLY A 101 -35.59 -8.51 7.98
CA GLY A 101 -36.60 -9.55 8.19
C GLY A 101 -37.61 -9.60 7.05
N ASN A 102 -38.12 -10.81 6.84
CA ASN A 102 -39.49 -11.07 6.43
C ASN A 102 -39.75 -12.56 6.61
N THR A 103 -40.49 -12.91 7.66
CA THR A 103 -41.21 -14.17 7.73
C THR A 103 -42.50 -13.94 8.52
N ALA A 104 -43.61 -14.24 7.84
CA ALA A 104 -45.01 -14.27 8.26
C ALA A 104 -45.69 -12.92 8.52
#